data_AF-A0A835MBV6-F1
#
_entry.id   AF-A0A835MBV6-F1
#
_cell.length_a   1.000
_cell.length_b   1.000
_cell.length_c   1.000
_cell.angle_alpha   90.00
_cell.angle_beta   90.00
_cell.angle_gamma   90.00
#
_symmetry.space_group_name_H-M   'P 1'
#
loop_
_entity.id
_entity.type
_entity.pdbx_description
1 polymer ?
#
loop_
_entity_poly.entity_id
_entity_poly.type
_entity_poly.pdbx_seq_one_letter_code
_entity_poly.pdbx_strand_id
1 'polypeptide(L)'
;MISSNNFTGPLPETLAKLTNLKDLYAVGIAITTSLEKYPILFKTGPSSKKCKAMQASGLERPIPSGISLWPKMSDMRISDLNGTEAAFPPLSSMKNMKALCVVCLYVSYIVPKI
;
A
#
# COMPACT_ATOMS: atom_id res chain seq x y z
N MET A 1 4.37 -3.36 -13.23
CA MET A 1 3.15 -2.52 -13.22
C MET A 1 1.97 -3.43 -13.50
N ILE A 2 0.96 -3.42 -12.64
CA ILE A 2 -0.30 -4.15 -12.80
C ILE A 2 -1.37 -3.07 -12.87
N SER A 3 -1.89 -2.78 -14.06
CA SER A 3 -2.79 -1.64 -14.24
C SER A 3 -3.89 -1.92 -15.24
N SER A 4 -5.11 -1.42 -15.00
CA SER A 4 -6.26 -1.49 -15.92
C SER A 4 -6.54 -2.91 -16.43
N ASN A 5 -6.36 -3.89 -15.55
CA ASN A 5 -6.72 -5.27 -15.81
C ASN A 5 -8.00 -5.57 -15.01
N ASN A 6 -8.88 -6.41 -15.55
CA ASN A 6 -10.06 -6.90 -14.82
C ASN A 6 -9.66 -7.95 -13.75
N PHE A 7 -8.49 -7.77 -13.12
CA PHE A 7 -8.00 -8.63 -12.06
C PHE A 7 -8.86 -8.39 -10.83
N THR A 8 -9.53 -9.47 -10.42
CA THR A 8 -10.35 -9.56 -9.22
C THR A 8 -9.73 -10.55 -8.24
N GLY A 9 -10.05 -10.41 -6.96
CA GLY A 9 -9.61 -11.34 -5.94
C GLY A 9 -8.18 -11.06 -5.47
N PRO A 10 -7.59 -12.02 -4.75
CA PRO A 10 -6.40 -11.74 -3.96
C PRO A 10 -5.12 -11.55 -4.78
N LEU A 11 -4.27 -10.60 -4.37
CA LEU A 11 -2.89 -10.52 -4.88
C LEU A 11 -2.13 -11.84 -4.59
N PRO A 12 -1.39 -12.41 -5.56
CA PRO A 12 -0.66 -13.66 -5.32
C PRO A 12 0.40 -13.50 -4.23
N GLU A 13 0.47 -14.44 -3.28
CA GLU A 13 1.54 -14.45 -2.26
C GLU A 13 2.95 -14.54 -2.85
N THR A 14 3.05 -15.06 -4.08
CA THR A 14 4.30 -15.13 -4.83
C THR A 14 4.92 -13.75 -5.10
N LEU A 15 4.12 -12.68 -5.12
CA LEU A 15 4.64 -11.31 -5.19
C LEU A 15 5.53 -10.95 -3.99
N ALA A 16 5.31 -11.58 -2.82
CA ALA A 16 6.15 -11.37 -1.65
C ALA A 16 7.57 -11.94 -1.82
N LYS A 17 7.76 -12.87 -2.77
CA LYS A 17 9.07 -13.47 -3.08
C LYS A 17 9.93 -12.56 -3.96
N LEU A 18 9.42 -11.42 -4.42
CA LEU A 18 10.15 -10.47 -5.27
C LEU A 18 11.21 -9.67 -4.48
N THR A 19 12.34 -10.31 -4.18
CA THR A 19 13.46 -9.75 -3.39
C THR A 19 14.12 -8.50 -3.96
N ASN A 20 13.88 -8.19 -5.23
CA ASN A 20 14.45 -7.04 -5.94
C ASN A 20 13.42 -6.00 -6.37
N LEU A 21 12.20 -6.07 -5.83
CA LEU A 21 11.15 -5.08 -6.11
C LEU A 21 11.60 -3.68 -5.70
N LYS A 22 11.65 -2.76 -6.66
CA LYS A 22 11.99 -1.33 -6.44
C LYS A 22 10.75 -0.46 -6.37
N ASP A 23 9.77 -0.75 -7.21
CA ASP A 23 8.54 0.02 -7.32
C ASP A 23 7.35 -0.92 -7.52
N LEU A 24 6.22 -0.59 -6.90
CA LEU A 24 4.98 -1.35 -6.98
C LEU A 24 3.84 -0.46 -7.46
N TYR A 25 3.39 -0.67 -8.69
CA TYR A 25 2.26 0.05 -9.28
C TYR A 25 1.11 -0.94 -9.53
N ALA A 26 -0.02 -0.70 -8.88
CA ALA A 26 -1.17 -1.58 -8.77
C ALA A 26 -2.48 -0.76 -8.86
N VAL A 27 -2.78 -0.21 -10.04
CA VAL A 27 -3.80 0.86 -10.23
C VAL A 27 -4.93 0.40 -11.16
N GLY A 28 -6.17 0.82 -10.92
CA GLY A 28 -7.31 0.44 -11.77
C GLY A 28 -7.57 -1.07 -11.76
N ILE A 29 -7.33 -1.70 -10.62
CA ILE A 29 -7.61 -3.11 -10.35
C ILE A 29 -8.63 -3.19 -9.22
N ALA A 30 -9.58 -4.10 -9.34
CA ALA A 30 -10.56 -4.37 -8.30
C ALA A 30 -9.95 -5.33 -7.27
N ILE A 31 -8.91 -4.89 -6.56
CA ILE A 31 -8.39 -5.63 -5.40
C ILE A 31 -9.44 -5.54 -4.29
N THR A 32 -10.41 -6.45 -4.32
CA THR A 32 -11.47 -6.59 -3.32
C THR A 32 -10.97 -7.24 -2.03
N THR A 33 -9.70 -7.03 -1.68
CA THR A 33 -9.09 -7.67 -0.54
C THR A 33 -8.35 -6.66 0.31
N SER A 34 -8.71 -6.62 1.59
CA SER A 34 -7.93 -5.93 2.60
C SER A 34 -6.46 -6.32 2.54
N LEU A 35 -5.58 -5.31 2.62
CA LEU A 35 -4.14 -5.47 2.70
C LEU A 35 -3.71 -6.38 3.88
N GLU A 36 -4.55 -6.54 4.91
CA GLU A 36 -4.32 -7.50 6.00
C GLU A 36 -4.22 -8.95 5.52
N LYS A 37 -4.89 -9.28 4.40
CA LYS A 37 -4.82 -10.61 3.77
C LYS A 37 -3.48 -10.89 3.07
N TYR A 38 -2.59 -9.90 2.95
CA TYR A 38 -1.22 -10.10 2.44
C TYR A 38 -0.16 -9.72 3.48
N PRO A 39 -0.15 -10.39 4.65
CA PRO A 39 0.83 -10.09 5.67
C PRO A 39 2.25 -10.35 5.17
N ILE A 40 2.47 -11.28 4.23
CA ILE A 40 3.83 -11.54 3.72
C ILE A 40 4.32 -10.37 2.87
N LEU A 41 3.49 -9.77 2.01
CA LEU A 41 3.90 -8.60 1.22
C LEU A 41 4.17 -7.39 2.12
N PHE A 42 3.28 -7.13 3.08
CA PHE A 42 3.27 -5.87 3.82
C PHE A 42 3.87 -5.93 5.22
N LYS A 43 4.06 -7.12 5.84
CA LYS A 43 4.68 -7.29 7.17
C LYS A 43 6.06 -7.95 7.16
N THR A 44 6.29 -8.99 6.35
CA THR A 44 7.50 -9.85 6.50
C THR A 44 8.33 -10.10 5.23
N GLY A 45 7.91 -9.56 4.09
CA GLY A 45 8.48 -9.88 2.79
C GLY A 45 9.79 -9.13 2.48
N PRO A 46 10.75 -9.75 1.78
CA PRO A 46 12.01 -9.12 1.38
C PRO A 46 11.83 -7.88 0.49
N SER A 47 10.72 -7.79 -0.25
CA SER A 47 10.34 -6.67 -1.12
C SER A 47 10.25 -5.34 -0.36
N SER A 48 9.77 -5.36 0.89
CA SER A 48 9.60 -4.18 1.76
C SER A 48 10.93 -3.45 2.04
N LYS A 49 12.06 -4.18 2.02
CA LYS A 49 13.39 -3.64 2.32
C LYS A 49 13.99 -2.82 1.18
N LYS A 50 13.43 -2.91 -0.03
CA LYS A 50 13.98 -2.27 -1.25
C LYS A 50 13.00 -1.34 -1.95
N CYS A 51 11.70 -1.56 -1.81
CA CYS A 51 10.70 -0.76 -2.50
C CYS A 51 10.75 0.71 -2.04
N LYS A 52 10.74 1.63 -3.00
CA LYS A 52 10.83 3.09 -2.79
C LYS A 52 9.56 3.83 -3.16
N ALA A 53 8.81 3.31 -4.11
CA ALA A 53 7.56 3.91 -4.57
C ALA A 53 6.44 2.86 -4.65
N MET A 54 5.27 3.23 -4.15
CA MET A 54 4.05 2.44 -4.30
C MET A 54 2.89 3.31 -4.77
N GLN A 55 2.16 2.82 -5.75
CA GLN A 55 0.84 3.34 -6.10
C GLN A 55 -0.17 2.20 -6.13
N ALA A 56 -1.29 2.36 -5.42
CA ALA A 56 -2.37 1.40 -5.40
C ALA A 56 -3.75 2.07 -5.43
N SER A 57 -4.75 1.39 -5.99
CA SER A 57 -6.15 1.84 -5.93
C SER A 57 -7.10 0.67 -5.63
N GLY A 58 -8.30 0.98 -5.12
CA GLY A 58 -9.37 -0.03 -4.95
C GLY A 58 -9.23 -0.93 -3.73
N LEU A 59 -8.25 -0.67 -2.85
CA LEU A 59 -7.99 -1.48 -1.66
C LEU A 59 -9.08 -1.29 -0.59
N GLU A 60 -9.38 -2.34 0.16
CA GLU A 60 -10.29 -2.25 1.31
C GLU A 60 -9.59 -1.74 2.57
N ARG A 61 -10.28 -0.86 3.31
CA ARG A 61 -9.94 -0.48 4.69
C ARG A 61 -10.12 -1.69 5.64
N PRO A 62 -9.39 -1.75 6.77
CA PRO A 62 -8.35 -0.81 7.20
C PRO A 62 -7.00 -1.07 6.49
N ILE A 63 -6.14 -0.04 6.46
CA ILE A 63 -4.76 -0.19 6.00
C ILE A 63 -3.93 -0.78 7.16
N PRO A 64 -3.23 -1.91 6.97
CA PRO A 64 -2.45 -2.56 8.01
C PRO A 64 -1.27 -1.72 8.45
N SER A 65 -1.00 -1.71 9.75
CA SER A 65 0.17 -1.07 10.34
C SER A 65 1.52 -1.61 9.84
N GLY A 66 1.53 -2.82 9.26
CA GLY A 66 2.71 -3.39 8.61
C GLY A 66 3.33 -2.50 7.53
N ILE A 67 2.55 -1.61 6.92
CA ILE A 67 3.05 -0.65 5.93
C ILE A 67 4.18 0.25 6.46
N SER A 68 4.21 0.49 7.78
CA SER A 68 5.27 1.22 8.47
C SER A 68 6.63 0.50 8.46
N LEU A 69 6.66 -0.80 8.14
CA LEU A 69 7.87 -1.65 8.10
C LEU A 69 8.63 -1.55 6.77
N TRP A 70 8.33 -0.57 5.92
CA TRP A 70 8.96 -0.36 4.62
C TRP A 70 9.97 0.79 4.69
N PRO A 71 11.19 0.56 5.20
CA PRO A 71 12.11 1.63 5.62
C PRO A 71 12.64 2.47 4.46
N LYS A 72 12.61 1.96 3.23
CA LYS A 72 13.10 2.67 2.03
C LYS A 72 12.02 3.40 1.25
N MET A 73 10.76 3.25 1.64
CA MET A 73 9.64 3.88 0.96
C MET A 73 9.75 5.42 1.06
N SER A 74 9.64 6.08 -0.07
CA SER A 74 9.72 7.54 -0.21
C SER A 74 8.51 8.17 -0.87
N ASP A 75 7.77 7.42 -1.70
CA ASP A 75 6.55 7.88 -2.34
C ASP A 75 5.47 6.81 -2.19
N MET A 76 4.36 7.16 -1.53
CA MET A 76 3.23 6.27 -1.32
C MET A 76 1.95 6.96 -1.73
N ARG A 77 1.24 6.36 -2.70
CA ARG A 77 -0.03 6.87 -3.22
C ARG A 77 -1.08 5.79 -3.19
N ILE A 78 -2.14 6.02 -2.43
CA ILE A 78 -3.28 5.11 -2.32
C ILE A 78 -4.53 5.90 -2.64
N SER A 79 -5.31 5.46 -3.63
CA SER A 79 -6.59 6.08 -4.00
C SER A 79 -7.72 5.07 -3.93
N ASP A 80 -8.97 5.55 -4.04
CA ASP A 80 -10.16 4.73 -4.24
C ASP A 80 -10.30 3.63 -3.17
N LEU A 81 -10.02 4.00 -1.91
CA LEU A 81 -10.15 3.10 -0.77
C LEU A 81 -11.62 2.75 -0.54
N ASN A 82 -11.90 1.45 -0.51
CA ASN A 82 -13.22 0.88 -0.28
C ASN A 82 -13.42 0.50 1.19
N GLY A 83 -14.67 0.28 1.59
CA GLY A 83 -15.04 -0.13 2.95
C GLY A 83 -15.26 1.04 3.90
N THR A 84 -15.53 0.72 5.17
CA THR A 84 -15.84 1.71 6.20
C THR A 84 -14.61 2.55 6.55
N GLU A 85 -14.84 3.81 6.91
CA GLU A 85 -13.78 4.69 7.39
C GLU A 85 -13.02 4.05 8.56
N ALA A 86 -11.69 4.06 8.46
CA ALA A 86 -10.80 3.52 9.48
C ALA A 86 -9.58 4.42 9.62
N ALA A 87 -9.04 4.49 10.84
CA ALA A 87 -7.83 5.24 11.13
C ALA A 87 -6.69 4.81 10.21
N PHE A 88 -5.91 5.78 9.76
CA PHE A 88 -4.69 5.51 9.00
C PHE A 88 -3.58 5.07 9.97
N PRO A 89 -2.82 4.00 9.67
CA PRO A 89 -1.79 3.51 10.57
C PRO A 89 -0.65 4.52 10.75
N PRO A 90 0.00 4.55 11.93
CA PRO A 90 1.15 5.42 12.17
C PRO A 90 2.33 5.04 11.27
N LEU A 91 3.01 6.05 10.72
CA LEU A 91 4.16 5.88 9.81
C LEU A 91 5.51 6.27 10.45
N SER A 92 5.59 6.32 11.78
CA SER A 92 6.76 6.83 12.53
C SER A 92 8.11 6.20 12.14
N SER A 93 8.10 4.95 11.67
CA SER A 93 9.29 4.23 11.22
C SER A 93 9.74 4.56 9.78
N MET A 94 8.94 5.27 8.99
CA MET A 94 9.16 5.54 7.57
C MET A 94 9.96 6.83 7.33
N LYS A 95 11.19 6.87 7.84
CA LYS A 95 12.05 8.08 7.82
C LYS A 95 12.38 8.63 6.43
N ASN A 96 12.23 7.82 5.37
CA ASN A 96 12.51 8.23 4.00
C ASN A 96 11.28 8.77 3.26
N MET A 97 10.11 8.81 3.91
CA MET A 97 8.86 9.25 3.30
C MET A 97 8.94 10.73 2.91
N LYS A 98 8.72 11.02 1.63
CA LYS A 98 8.71 12.37 1.06
C LYS A 98 7.33 12.76 0.53
N ALA A 99 6.59 11.78 0.01
CA ALA A 99 5.25 11.98 -0.52
C ALA A 99 4.32 10.89 0.00
N LEU A 100 3.25 11.30 0.65
CA LEU A 100 2.14 10.44 1.05
C LEU A 100 0.85 11.05 0.49
N CYS A 101 0.14 10.29 -0.32
CA CYS A 101 -1.17 10.65 -0.82
C CYS A 101 -2.14 9.51 -0.49
N VAL A 102 -3.18 9.81 0.28
CA VAL A 102 -4.22 8.84 0.65
C VAL A 102 -5.55 9.49 0.34
N VAL A 103 -6.12 9.16 -0.82
CA VAL A 103 -7.40 9.71 -1.27
C VAL A 103 -8.48 8.67 -1.00
N CYS A 104 -9.26 8.90 0.06
CA CYS A 104 -10.55 8.26 0.22
C CYS A 104 -11.57 9.08 -0.58
N LEU A 105 -12.51 8.44 -1.28
CA LEU A 105 -13.59 9.13 -2.00
C LEU A 105 -14.58 9.90 -1.09
N TYR A 106 -14.29 10.04 0.21
CA TYR A 106 -15.14 10.75 1.18
C TYR A 106 -14.43 11.80 2.04
N VAL A 107 -13.12 11.72 2.31
CA VAL A 107 -12.40 12.75 3.10
C VAL A 107 -10.92 12.75 2.70
N SER A 108 -10.39 13.93 2.37
CA SER A 108 -8.95 14.18 2.19
C SER A 108 -8.29 14.31 3.56
N TYR A 109 -7.47 13.33 3.95
CA TYR A 109 -6.66 13.44 5.17
C TYR A 109 -5.39 14.26 4.88
N ILE A 110 -5.20 15.34 5.62
CA ILE A 110 -3.96 16.12 5.63
C ILE A 110 -2.93 15.32 6.43
N VAL A 111 -1.77 15.08 5.81
CA VAL A 111 -0.64 14.33 6.39
C VAL A 111 -0.18 14.99 7.70
N PRO A 112 -0.04 14.27 8.84
CA PRO A 112 0.59 14.82 10.03
C PRO A 112 2.06 15.11 9.72
N LYS A 113 2.52 16.31 10.09
CA LYS A 113 3.95 16.65 10.03
C LYS A 113 4.74 15.65 10.88
N ILE A 114 5.76 15.06 10.27
CA ILE A 114 6.81 14.25 10.90
C ILE A 114 7.73 15.19 11.70
#